data_AF-A0A7S3MHU1-F1
#
_entry.id   AF-A0A7S3MHU1-F1
#
_cell.length_a   1.000
_cell.length_b   1.000
_cell.length_c   1.000
_cell.angle_alpha   90.00
_cell.angle_beta   90.00
_cell.angle_gamma   90.00
#
_symmetry.space_group_name_H-M   'P 1'
#
loop_
_entity.id
_entity.type
_entity.pdbx_description
1 polymer ?
#
loop_
_entity_poly.entity_id
_entity_poly.type
_entity_poly.pdbx_seq_one_letter_code
_entity_poly.pdbx_strand_id
1 'polypeptide(L)'
;YDCHEPYFGGMQDCLQAMQNEEELKREDLLCKKCQSKRSLDWGVTDCEEHGNEFIDWKCMFCCSVALFFCAGGQYTFCTPCHNNAMASDLETKTECEGGLDCPLGLKSHPKASKSAAESKFALGCSLCRSQKLGIIADNEEASTGVSLEKREDMAKRFGHVHGHALAHEMNVVARRPA
;
A
#
# COMPACT_ATOMS: atom_id res chain seq x y z
N TYR A 1 21.25 1.24 -8.02
CA TYR A 1 20.88 2.52 -8.67
C TYR A 1 20.48 3.57 -7.63
N ASP A 2 19.24 3.59 -7.11
CA ASP A 2 18.74 4.68 -6.25
C ASP A 2 19.51 4.95 -4.95
N CYS A 3 19.71 3.94 -4.11
CA CYS A 3 20.31 4.11 -2.79
C CYS A 3 21.83 4.00 -2.80
N HIS A 4 22.42 3.63 -3.94
CA HIS A 4 23.86 3.34 -4.10
C HIS A 4 24.42 2.27 -3.14
N GLU A 5 23.57 1.61 -2.35
CA GLU A 5 23.96 0.50 -1.48
C GLU A 5 24.10 -0.80 -2.29
N PRO A 6 25.15 -1.60 -2.03
CA PRO A 6 25.27 -2.93 -2.63
C PRO A 6 24.12 -3.83 -2.14
N TYR A 7 23.61 -4.66 -3.03
CA TYR A 7 22.56 -5.62 -2.70
C TYR A 7 22.75 -6.94 -3.44
N PHE A 8 22.23 -8.01 -2.85
CA PHE A 8 22.19 -9.31 -3.50
C PHE A 8 21.04 -9.34 -4.52
N GLY A 9 21.40 -9.43 -5.81
CA GLY A 9 20.47 -9.42 -6.94
C GLY A 9 19.79 -10.76 -7.27
N GLY A 10 20.05 -11.81 -6.48
CA GLY A 10 19.63 -13.18 -6.78
C GLY A 10 20.73 -14.01 -7.42
N MET A 11 20.54 -15.33 -7.48
CA MET A 11 21.41 -16.23 -8.25
C MET A 11 20.95 -16.23 -9.71
N GLN A 12 21.89 -16.12 -10.65
CA GLN A 12 21.63 -16.31 -12.07
C GLN A 12 22.42 -17.51 -12.60
N ASP A 13 21.78 -18.29 -13.47
CA ASP A 13 22.45 -19.35 -14.23
C ASP A 13 23.34 -18.74 -15.32
N CYS A 14 24.49 -19.38 -15.59
CA CYS A 14 25.49 -18.86 -16.53
C CYS A 14 24.93 -18.59 -17.94
N LEU A 15 23.98 -19.42 -18.42
CA LEU A 15 23.33 -19.22 -19.72
C LEU A 15 22.41 -17.99 -19.72
N GLN A 16 21.75 -17.72 -18.60
CA GLN A 16 20.84 -16.59 -18.44
C GLN A 16 21.60 -15.28 -18.27
N ALA A 17 22.78 -15.31 -17.64
CA ALA A 17 23.68 -14.16 -17.55
C ALA A 17 24.21 -13.75 -18.93
N MET A 18 24.60 -14.71 -19.77
CA MET A 18 25.13 -14.44 -21.12
C MET A 18 24.07 -13.89 -22.10
N GLN A 19 22.79 -14.20 -21.89
CA GLN A 19 21.70 -13.72 -22.75
C GLN A 19 21.19 -12.32 -22.35
N ASN A 20 21.34 -11.92 -21.09
CA ASN A 20 20.77 -10.68 -20.55
C ASN A 20 21.79 -9.53 -20.41
N GLU A 21 23.07 -9.73 -20.75
CA GLU A 21 24.11 -8.69 -20.60
C GLU A 21 23.82 -7.42 -21.43
N GLU A 22 23.20 -7.54 -22.60
CA GLU A 22 22.87 -6.38 -23.46
C GLU A 22 21.54 -5.68 -23.07
N GLU A 23 20.67 -6.33 -22.28
CA GLU A 23 19.37 -5.77 -21.88
C GLU A 23 19.36 -5.18 -20.45
N LEU A 24 20.37 -5.45 -19.64
CA LEU A 24 20.47 -4.98 -18.26
C LEU A 24 20.79 -3.48 -18.18
N LYS A 25 19.74 -2.66 -18.01
CA LYS A 25 19.90 -1.22 -17.79
C LYS A 25 20.27 -0.93 -16.34
N ARG A 26 21.09 0.09 -16.12
CA ARG A 26 21.51 0.51 -14.77
C ARG A 26 20.32 0.91 -13.89
N GLU A 27 19.26 1.43 -14.48
CA GLU A 27 18.04 1.85 -13.77
C GLU A 27 17.26 0.67 -13.18
N ASP A 28 17.46 -0.54 -13.70
CA ASP A 28 16.75 -1.74 -13.27
C ASP A 28 17.46 -2.46 -12.10
N LEU A 29 18.68 -2.04 -11.78
CA LEU A 29 19.48 -2.53 -10.65
C LEU A 29 19.05 -1.89 -9.33
N LEU A 30 17.87 -2.28 -8.86
CA LEU A 30 17.25 -1.79 -7.63
C LEU A 30 17.28 -2.87 -6.54
N CYS A 31 17.79 -2.50 -5.37
CA CYS A 31 17.66 -3.36 -4.19
C CYS A 31 16.18 -3.55 -3.86
N LYS A 32 15.80 -4.65 -3.19
CA LYS A 32 14.40 -4.94 -2.84
C LYS A 32 13.67 -3.76 -2.17
N LYS A 33 14.38 -2.97 -1.36
CA LYS A 33 13.85 -1.74 -0.73
C LYS A 33 13.55 -0.64 -1.77
N CYS A 34 14.43 -0.43 -2.75
CA CYS A 34 14.23 0.57 -3.80
C CYS A 34 13.26 0.10 -4.89
N GLN A 35 13.32 -1.18 -5.25
CA GLN A 35 12.33 -1.81 -6.12
C GLN A 35 10.93 -1.69 -5.52
N SER A 36 10.82 -1.85 -4.19
CA SER A 36 9.56 -1.65 -3.49
C SER A 36 9.05 -0.21 -3.47
N LYS A 37 9.94 0.78 -3.55
CA LYS A 37 9.56 2.20 -3.66
C LYS A 37 9.01 2.52 -5.04
N ARG A 38 9.57 1.89 -6.09
CA ARG A 38 9.16 2.10 -7.49
C ARG A 38 7.83 1.39 -7.78
N SER A 39 7.69 0.15 -7.34
CA SER A 39 6.53 -0.73 -7.65
C SER A 39 5.24 -0.46 -6.86
N LEU A 40 5.20 0.57 -5.99
CA LEU A 40 3.97 0.95 -5.28
C LEU A 40 3.35 2.24 -5.83
N ASP A 41 4.04 2.93 -6.76
CA ASP A 41 3.52 4.06 -7.54
C ASP A 41 2.72 5.07 -6.70
N TRP A 42 3.24 5.40 -5.52
CA TRP A 42 2.66 6.42 -4.65
C TRP A 42 2.67 7.77 -5.38
N GLY A 43 1.54 8.46 -5.40
CA GLY A 43 1.37 9.70 -6.16
C GLY A 43 1.00 9.49 -7.64
N VAL A 44 0.91 8.25 -8.11
CA VAL A 44 0.45 7.94 -9.47
C VAL A 44 -1.07 7.84 -9.49
N THR A 45 -1.66 8.48 -10.48
CA THR A 45 -3.12 8.56 -10.71
C THR A 45 -3.61 7.67 -11.84
N ASP A 46 -2.71 6.97 -12.51
CA ASP A 46 -3.02 6.05 -13.61
C ASP A 46 -1.99 4.93 -13.64
N CYS A 47 -2.45 3.69 -13.43
CA CYS A 47 -1.60 2.51 -13.42
C CYS A 47 -1.48 1.95 -14.83
N GLU A 48 -0.28 1.62 -15.29
CA GLU A 48 -0.06 1.09 -16.64
C GLU A 48 -0.83 -0.22 -16.90
N GLU A 49 -0.98 -1.05 -15.86
CA GLU A 49 -1.61 -2.36 -15.96
C GLU A 49 -3.14 -2.33 -15.71
N HIS A 50 -3.59 -1.44 -14.82
CA HIS A 50 -4.95 -1.45 -14.29
C HIS A 50 -5.71 -0.14 -14.50
N GLY A 51 -5.11 0.83 -15.21
CA GLY A 51 -5.69 2.15 -15.44
C GLY A 51 -5.88 2.96 -14.15
N ASN A 52 -6.84 3.89 -14.19
CA ASN A 52 -7.09 4.85 -13.12
C ASN A 52 -8.23 4.45 -12.16
N GLU A 53 -8.99 3.40 -12.48
CA GLU A 53 -10.18 3.00 -11.70
C GLU A 53 -9.82 2.43 -10.32
N PHE A 54 -8.67 1.80 -10.22
CA PHE A 54 -8.21 1.12 -9.00
C PHE A 54 -7.27 1.96 -8.15
N ILE A 55 -7.15 3.26 -8.43
CA ILE A 55 -6.29 4.17 -7.67
C ILE A 55 -6.95 4.54 -6.36
N ASP A 56 -6.32 4.12 -5.25
CA ASP A 56 -6.72 4.56 -3.93
C ASP A 56 -6.21 5.97 -3.66
N TRP A 57 -6.92 6.72 -2.83
CA TRP A 57 -6.54 8.07 -2.44
C TRP A 57 -6.36 8.18 -0.94
N LYS A 58 -5.49 9.08 -0.50
CA LYS A 58 -5.34 9.43 0.91
C LYS A 58 -6.52 10.33 1.33
N CYS A 59 -7.00 10.16 2.55
CA CYS A 59 -7.87 11.13 3.19
C CYS A 59 -7.15 12.48 3.34
N MET A 60 -7.79 13.58 2.96
CA MET A 60 -7.20 14.92 3.08
C MET A 60 -7.05 15.40 4.53
N PHE A 61 -7.68 14.71 5.50
CA PHE A 61 -7.76 15.16 6.89
C PHE A 61 -7.02 14.25 7.87
N CYS A 62 -6.57 13.08 7.43
CA CYS A 62 -5.83 12.12 8.26
C CYS A 62 -4.97 11.17 7.41
N CYS A 63 -4.23 10.27 8.05
CA CYS A 63 -3.47 9.22 7.38
C CYS A 63 -4.29 7.92 7.31
N SER A 64 -5.35 7.95 6.51
CA SER A 64 -6.17 6.77 6.21
C SER A 64 -6.51 6.76 4.72
N VAL A 65 -6.86 5.57 4.20
CA VAL A 65 -7.37 5.43 2.83
C VAL A 65 -8.74 6.11 2.75
N ALA A 66 -8.97 6.87 1.69
CA ALA A 66 -10.23 7.52 1.41
C ALA A 66 -11.23 6.51 0.84
N LEU A 67 -12.48 6.64 1.25
CA LEU A 67 -13.62 5.84 0.78
C LEU A 67 -14.68 6.71 0.10
N PHE A 68 -14.68 8.02 0.37
CA PHE A 68 -15.66 8.97 -0.14
C PHE A 68 -14.98 10.04 -0.99
N PHE A 69 -15.57 10.33 -2.14
CA PHE A 69 -15.13 11.33 -3.11
C PHE A 69 -16.23 12.38 -3.28
N CYS A 70 -16.09 13.52 -2.60
CA CYS A 70 -17.08 14.59 -2.58
C CYS A 70 -16.71 15.70 -3.58
N ALA A 71 -17.72 16.49 -3.98
CA ALA A 71 -17.59 17.60 -4.93
C ALA A 71 -16.85 17.19 -6.22
N GLY A 72 -17.37 16.17 -6.91
CA GLY A 72 -16.76 15.67 -8.15
C GLY A 72 -15.37 15.04 -7.96
N GLY A 73 -15.08 14.55 -6.75
CA GLY A 73 -13.79 13.96 -6.40
C GLY A 73 -12.70 14.98 -6.05
N GLN A 74 -13.05 16.27 -5.89
CA GLN A 74 -12.11 17.27 -5.37
C GLN A 74 -11.70 16.96 -3.93
N TYR A 75 -12.62 16.45 -3.10
CA TYR A 75 -12.36 16.12 -1.71
C TYR A 75 -12.43 14.62 -1.44
N THR A 76 -11.38 14.08 -0.82
CA THR A 76 -11.27 12.67 -0.48
C THR A 76 -11.28 12.47 1.04
N PHE A 77 -12.18 11.60 1.52
CA PHE A 77 -12.39 11.36 2.95
C PHE A 77 -12.43 9.88 3.30
N CYS A 78 -11.86 9.53 4.45
CA CYS A 78 -12.22 8.28 5.14
C CYS A 78 -13.57 8.45 5.87
N THR A 79 -14.20 7.36 6.29
CA THR A 79 -15.50 7.38 6.98
C THR A 79 -15.60 8.36 8.16
N PRO A 80 -14.67 8.37 9.15
CA PRO A 80 -14.80 9.28 10.28
C PRO A 80 -14.66 10.75 9.86
N CYS A 81 -13.74 11.07 8.95
CA CYS A 81 -13.59 12.44 8.45
C CYS A 81 -14.77 12.89 7.60
N HIS A 82 -15.37 11.97 6.83
CA HIS A 82 -16.58 12.23 6.06
C HIS A 82 -17.76 12.57 6.99
N ASN A 83 -17.99 11.77 8.03
CA ASN A 83 -19.06 12.00 8.99
C ASN A 83 -18.89 13.33 9.73
N ASN A 84 -17.66 13.65 10.14
CA ASN A 84 -17.33 14.95 10.72
C ASN A 84 -17.60 16.12 9.76
N ALA A 85 -17.28 15.97 8.47
CA ALA A 85 -17.60 16.97 7.46
C ALA A 85 -19.12 17.21 7.34
N MET A 86 -19.93 16.15 7.43
CA MET A 86 -21.40 16.26 7.43
C MET A 86 -21.96 16.92 8.69
N ALA A 87 -21.28 16.78 9.81
CA ALA A 87 -21.62 17.46 11.06
C ALA A 87 -21.09 18.92 11.12
N SER A 88 -20.45 19.42 10.06
CA SER A 88 -19.74 20.73 10.04
C SER A 88 -18.60 20.84 11.07
N ASP A 89 -18.04 19.71 11.51
CA ASP A 89 -16.95 19.59 12.50
C ASP A 89 -15.66 19.10 11.82
N LEU A 90 -15.28 19.78 10.73
CA LEU A 90 -14.16 19.35 9.89
C LEU A 90 -12.84 20.01 10.31
N GLU A 91 -12.05 19.23 11.05
CA GLU A 91 -10.69 19.59 11.46
C GLU A 91 -9.64 18.63 10.88
N THR A 92 -8.45 19.16 10.64
CA THR A 92 -7.26 18.39 10.26
C THR A 92 -6.77 17.62 11.48
N LYS A 93 -6.79 16.28 11.40
CA LYS A 93 -6.53 15.40 12.56
C LYS A 93 -5.07 15.00 12.70
N THR A 94 -4.17 15.45 11.82
CA THR A 94 -2.76 15.05 11.85
C THR A 94 -1.84 16.05 11.17
N GLU A 95 -0.64 16.22 11.72
CA GLU A 95 0.48 16.95 11.11
C GLU A 95 1.48 16.02 10.42
N CYS A 96 1.13 14.74 10.25
CA CYS A 96 2.01 13.75 9.64
C CYS A 96 2.36 14.12 8.19
N GLU A 97 3.63 13.97 7.84
CA GLU A 97 4.18 14.18 6.49
C GLU A 97 4.72 12.88 5.86
N GLY A 98 4.43 11.73 6.49
CA GLY A 98 5.04 10.44 6.18
C GLY A 98 6.14 10.07 7.17
N GLY A 99 6.85 8.98 6.89
CA GLY A 99 7.91 8.41 7.71
C GLY A 99 7.55 7.01 8.24
N LEU A 100 8.38 6.50 9.16
CA LEU A 100 8.20 5.18 9.76
C LEU A 100 6.93 5.08 10.60
N ASP A 101 6.54 6.19 11.24
CA ASP A 101 5.37 6.27 12.12
C ASP A 101 4.07 6.63 11.37
N CYS A 102 4.12 6.77 10.04
CA CYS A 102 2.93 7.03 9.25
C CYS A 102 2.02 5.79 9.27
N PRO A 103 0.74 5.90 9.67
CA PRO A 103 -0.19 4.76 9.68
C PRO A 103 -0.39 4.08 8.31
N LEU A 104 -0.11 4.80 7.22
CA LEU A 104 -0.17 4.28 5.85
C LEU A 104 1.16 3.71 5.35
N GLY A 105 2.22 3.73 6.17
CA GLY A 105 3.56 3.27 5.81
C GLY A 105 4.21 4.09 4.67
N LEU A 106 3.72 5.32 4.43
CA LEU A 106 4.21 6.17 3.36
C LEU A 106 5.49 6.88 3.81
N LYS A 107 6.54 6.86 2.98
CA LYS A 107 7.79 7.59 3.26
C LYS A 107 7.56 9.09 3.36
N SER A 108 6.75 9.63 2.46
CA SER A 108 6.42 11.05 2.42
C SER A 108 5.04 11.23 1.77
N HIS A 109 4.23 12.13 2.32
CA HIS A 109 2.99 12.57 1.71
C HIS A 109 2.69 14.02 2.10
N PRO A 110 1.85 14.74 1.33
CA PRO A 110 1.42 16.08 1.71
C PRO A 110 0.65 16.08 3.04
N LYS A 111 0.78 17.18 3.79
CA LYS A 111 0.08 17.36 5.07
C LYS A 111 -1.43 17.31 4.92
N ALA A 112 -2.12 16.98 6.01
CA ALA A 112 -3.56 17.13 6.05
C ALA A 112 -3.93 18.62 5.96
N SER A 113 -4.78 19.00 5.02
CA SER A 113 -5.23 20.39 4.83
C SER A 113 -6.65 20.41 4.27
N LYS A 114 -7.36 21.53 4.54
CA LYS A 114 -8.66 21.83 3.92
C LYS A 114 -8.53 22.10 2.42
N SER A 115 -7.33 22.44 1.95
CA SER A 115 -7.03 22.66 0.53
C SER A 115 -6.79 21.35 -0.19
N ALA A 116 -7.60 21.07 -1.22
CA ALA A 116 -7.42 19.91 -2.08
C ALA A 116 -6.07 19.94 -2.81
N ALA A 117 -5.61 21.11 -3.22
CA ALA A 117 -4.32 21.26 -3.90
C ALA A 117 -3.13 20.87 -3.02
N GLU A 118 -3.25 21.05 -1.70
CA GLU A 118 -2.17 20.80 -0.75
C GLU A 118 -2.21 19.41 -0.14
N SER A 119 -3.38 18.76 -0.07
CA SER A 119 -3.55 17.53 0.71
C SER A 119 -3.95 16.30 -0.10
N LYS A 120 -4.52 16.50 -1.29
CA LYS A 120 -4.99 15.39 -2.12
C LYS A 120 -3.78 14.61 -2.64
N PHE A 121 -3.76 13.31 -2.35
CA PHE A 121 -2.62 12.46 -2.67
C PHE A 121 -3.08 11.07 -3.09
N ALA A 122 -2.61 10.62 -4.24
CA ALA A 122 -2.89 9.27 -4.74
C ALA A 122 -2.00 8.25 -4.03
N LEU A 123 -2.60 7.15 -3.61
CA LEU A 123 -1.94 6.05 -2.94
C LEU A 123 -1.53 4.94 -3.92
N GLY A 124 -1.69 5.15 -5.23
CA GLY A 124 -1.40 4.16 -6.25
C GLY A 124 -2.48 3.07 -6.38
N CYS A 125 -2.21 2.08 -7.23
CA CYS A 125 -3.18 1.04 -7.59
C CYS A 125 -3.40 0.02 -6.46
N SER A 126 -4.63 -0.05 -5.98
CA SER A 126 -5.09 -1.01 -4.97
C SER A 126 -4.80 -2.47 -5.34
N LEU A 127 -4.93 -2.84 -6.62
CA LEU A 127 -4.66 -4.19 -7.12
C LEU A 127 -3.17 -4.52 -7.07
N CYS A 128 -2.30 -3.63 -7.57
CA CYS A 128 -0.85 -3.82 -7.50
C CYS A 128 -0.36 -3.95 -6.05
N ARG A 129 -0.92 -3.13 -5.14
CA ARG A 129 -0.59 -3.20 -3.71
C ARG A 129 -1.03 -4.53 -3.10
N SER A 130 -2.21 -5.02 -3.46
CA SER A 130 -2.75 -6.29 -2.97
C SER A 130 -2.01 -7.51 -3.52
N GLN A 131 -1.70 -7.53 -4.81
CA GLN A 131 -0.90 -8.59 -5.44
C GLN A 131 0.46 -8.72 -4.77
N LYS A 132 1.08 -7.58 -4.44
CA LYS A 132 2.36 -7.55 -3.74
C LYS A 132 2.26 -8.09 -2.31
N LEU A 133 1.17 -7.81 -1.59
CA LEU A 133 0.91 -8.43 -0.30
C LEU A 133 0.77 -9.95 -0.42
N GLY A 134 0.14 -10.45 -1.49
CA GLY A 134 0.09 -11.88 -1.80
C GLY A 134 1.48 -12.50 -1.96
N ILE A 135 2.34 -11.87 -2.79
CA ILE A 135 3.73 -12.33 -3.01
C ILE A 135 4.54 -12.34 -1.70
N ILE A 136 4.32 -11.35 -0.82
CA ILE A 136 4.97 -11.29 0.49
C ILE A 136 4.44 -12.38 1.43
N ALA A 137 3.13 -12.62 1.46
CA ALA A 137 2.52 -13.63 2.31
C ALA A 137 2.92 -15.05 1.90
N ASP A 138 3.09 -15.30 0.60
CA ASP A 138 3.50 -16.59 0.05
C ASP A 138 5.03 -16.83 0.16
N ASN A 139 5.80 -15.82 0.60
CA ASN A 139 7.24 -15.91 0.77
C ASN A 139 7.64 -15.60 2.22
N GLU A 140 7.84 -16.63 3.03
CA GLU A 140 8.17 -16.54 4.47
C GLU A 140 9.43 -15.71 4.78
N GLU A 141 10.29 -15.44 3.78
CA GLU A 141 11.49 -14.62 3.91
C GLU A 141 11.34 -13.17 3.40
N ALA A 142 10.20 -12.81 2.82
CA ALA A 142 9.96 -11.49 2.22
C ALA A 142 9.53 -10.44 3.26
N SER A 143 10.38 -10.11 4.24
CA SER A 143 10.14 -8.96 5.12
C SER A 143 10.43 -7.63 4.38
N THR A 144 9.58 -7.24 3.43
CA THR A 144 9.70 -5.94 2.74
C THR A 144 9.07 -4.83 3.57
N GLY A 145 9.72 -4.44 4.66
CA GLY A 145 9.48 -3.16 5.34
C GLY A 145 8.09 -2.94 5.97
N VAL A 146 7.20 -3.93 5.92
CA VAL A 146 6.01 -4.00 6.76
C VAL A 146 6.40 -4.83 7.98
N SER A 147 6.07 -4.35 9.18
CA SER A 147 6.26 -5.11 10.41
C SER A 147 5.27 -6.27 10.43
N LEU A 148 5.61 -7.35 9.73
CA LEU A 148 4.88 -8.61 9.79
C LEU A 148 5.32 -9.34 11.06
N GLU A 149 4.82 -8.90 12.21
CA GLU A 149 4.91 -9.75 13.41
C GLU A 149 4.18 -11.06 13.09
N LYS A 150 4.84 -12.21 13.27
CA LYS A 150 4.21 -13.49 13.03
C LYS A 150 3.01 -13.63 13.95
N ARG A 151 1.93 -14.25 13.48
CA ARG A 151 0.72 -14.49 14.28
C ARG A 151 1.03 -15.21 15.59
N GLU A 152 2.01 -16.10 15.56
CA GLU A 152 2.54 -16.82 16.72
C GLU A 152 3.24 -15.89 17.72
N ASP A 153 4.01 -14.92 17.22
CA ASP A 153 4.70 -13.93 18.05
C ASP A 153 3.69 -12.95 18.67
N MET A 154 2.66 -12.54 17.91
CA MET A 154 1.53 -11.77 18.42
C MET A 154 0.73 -12.57 19.47
N ALA A 155 0.49 -13.86 19.25
CA ALA A 155 -0.22 -14.73 20.20
C ALA A 155 0.57 -14.91 21.51
N LYS A 156 1.89 -15.08 21.42
CA LYS A 156 2.77 -15.12 22.60
C LYS A 156 2.79 -13.79 23.34
N ARG A 157 2.79 -12.67 22.62
CA ARG A 157 2.92 -11.33 23.21
C ARG A 157 1.61 -10.82 23.82
N PHE A 158 0.47 -11.07 23.18
CA PHE A 158 -0.82 -10.47 23.54
C PHE A 158 -1.84 -11.48 24.10
N GLY A 159 -1.50 -12.77 24.19
CA GLY A 159 -2.31 -13.82 24.83
C GLY A 159 -3.63 -14.17 24.12
N HIS A 160 -4.06 -13.34 23.17
CA HIS A 160 -5.19 -13.56 22.29
C HIS A 160 -4.86 -12.89 20.93
N VAL A 161 -4.98 -13.64 19.85
CA VAL A 161 -5.07 -13.05 18.50
C VAL A 161 -6.36 -13.58 17.94
N HIS A 162 -7.45 -12.82 18.11
CA HIS A 162 -8.72 -13.12 17.44
C HIS A 162 -8.53 -12.79 15.95
N GLY A 163 -7.83 -13.66 15.24
CA GLY A 163 -7.81 -13.55 13.78
C GLY A 163 -9.20 -13.91 13.28
N HIS A 164 -9.74 -13.08 12.40
CA HIS A 164 -10.97 -13.35 11.67
C HIS A 164 -10.89 -14.77 11.09
N ALA A 165 -11.68 -15.70 11.63
CA ALA A 165 -11.80 -17.03 11.10
C ALA A 165 -12.63 -16.92 9.81
N LEU A 166 -11.97 -16.66 8.67
CA LEU A 166 -12.63 -16.59 7.36
C LEU A 166 -13.42 -17.89 7.05
N ALA A 167 -13.05 -19.01 7.67
CA ALA A 167 -13.78 -20.27 7.58
C ALA A 167 -15.15 -20.26 8.28
N HIS A 168 -15.41 -19.35 9.22
CA HIS A 168 -16.64 -19.32 10.02
C HIS A 168 -17.74 -18.43 9.44
N GLU A 169 -17.44 -17.57 8.46
CA GLU A 169 -18.43 -16.61 7.90
C GLU A 169 -18.67 -16.71 6.39
N MET A 170 -18.14 -17.74 5.72
CA MET A 170 -18.57 -18.08 4.36
C MET A 170 -19.78 -19.01 4.38
N ASN A 171 -20.93 -18.52 4.83
CA ASN A 171 -22.22 -19.05 4.37
C ASN A 171 -22.50 -18.51 2.96
N VAL A 172 -21.63 -18.87 2.01
CA VAL A 172 -21.94 -18.75 0.59
C VAL A 172 -23.07 -19.73 0.35
N VAL A 173 -24.26 -19.19 0.07
CA VAL A 173 -25.48 -19.91 -0.25
C VAL A 173 -25.15 -21.09 -1.16
N ALA A 174 -25.12 -22.29 -0.58
CA ALA A 174 -24.95 -23.52 -1.34
C ALA A 174 -26.11 -23.59 -2.32
N ARG A 175 -25.81 -23.58 -3.62
CA ARG A 175 -26.79 -23.81 -4.68
C ARG A 175 -27.49 -25.14 -4.37
N ARG A 176 -28.80 -25.10 -4.20
CA ARG A 176 -29.62 -26.31 -4.09
C ARG A 176 -29.42 -27.15 -5.35
N PRO A 177 -29.05 -28.44 -5.26
CA PRO A 177 -29.21 -29.35 -6.37
C PRO A 177 -30.71 -29.61 -6.62
N ALA A 178 -31.02 -29.89 -7.89
CA ALA A 178 -32.35 -29.99 -8.48
C ALA A 178 -33.27 -31.04 -7.83
#